data_AF-A0A961U1Q2-F1
#
_entry.id   AF-A0A961U1Q2-F1
#
_cell.length_a   1.000
_cell.length_b   1.000
_cell.length_c   1.000
_cell.angle_alpha   90.00
_cell.angle_beta   90.00
_cell.angle_gamma   90.00
#
_symmetry.space_group_name_H-M   'P 1'
#
loop_
_entity.id
_entity.type
_entity.pdbx_description
1 polymer ?
#
loop_
_entity_poly.entity_id
_entity_poly.type
_entity_poly.pdbx_seq_one_letter_code
_entity_poly.pdbx_strand_id
1 'polypeptide(L)'
;MREVRAARPVRFTPFFASGQIVTTIGRLGVALLGLILGAGAGAGVGLAGGLIYTEMAQTSGFEGYSGYVVVLWMACGLLIGLFAGPFVALKWARR
;
A
#
# COMPACT_ATOMS: atom_id res chain seq x y z
N MET A 1 25.73 -1.23 63.75
CA MET A 1 25.68 -0.34 62.56
C MET A 1 24.90 -1.08 61.47
N ARG A 2 23.67 -0.66 61.18
CA ARG A 2 22.80 -1.32 60.18
C ARG A 2 22.87 -0.52 58.88
N GLU A 3 23.31 -1.16 57.80
CA GLU A 3 23.36 -0.58 56.46
C GLU A 3 21.95 -0.22 55.99
N VAL A 4 21.71 1.07 55.83
CA VAL A 4 20.51 1.61 55.19
C VAL A 4 20.65 1.38 53.68
N ARG A 5 20.00 0.32 53.17
CA ARG A 5 19.94 0.05 51.73
C ARG A 5 19.20 1.21 51.04
N ALA A 6 19.95 1.96 50.25
CA ALA A 6 19.43 3.03 49.40
C ALA A 6 18.33 2.50 48.48
N ALA A 7 17.12 3.05 48.62
CA ALA A 7 16.00 2.75 47.75
C ALA A 7 16.36 3.21 46.32
N ARG A 8 16.27 2.30 45.34
CA ARG A 8 16.56 2.64 43.94
C ARG A 8 15.49 3.60 43.42
N PRO A 9 15.85 4.68 42.72
CA PRO A 9 14.87 5.58 42.14
C PRO A 9 14.09 4.84 41.04
N VAL A 10 12.78 4.75 41.21
CA VAL A 10 11.86 4.27 40.18
C VAL A 10 11.87 5.30 39.07
N ARG A 11 12.54 5.01 37.94
CA ARG A 11 12.46 5.84 36.74
C ARG A 11 11.05 5.75 36.18
N PHE A 12 10.23 6.75 36.45
CA PHE A 12 9.05 7.02 35.65
C PHE A 12 9.51 7.53 34.29
N THR A 13 9.53 6.65 33.29
CA THR A 13 9.63 7.07 31.90
C THR A 13 8.32 7.78 31.54
N PRO A 14 8.33 9.09 31.24
CA PRO A 14 7.12 9.77 30.83
C PRO A 14 6.63 9.15 29.51
N PHE A 15 5.34 8.83 29.52
CA PHE A 15 4.55 8.27 28.44
C PHE A 15 4.47 9.28 27.27
N PHE A 16 5.52 9.35 26.45
CA PHE A 16 5.52 10.09 25.18
C PHE A 16 4.61 9.38 24.13
N ALA A 17 3.33 9.24 24.43
CA ALA A 17 2.36 8.62 23.52
C ALA A 17 1.82 9.61 22.46
N SER A 18 1.81 10.92 22.75
CA SER A 18 1.20 11.92 21.87
C SER A 18 1.93 12.07 20.52
N GLY A 19 3.27 12.09 20.51
CA GLY A 19 4.06 12.17 19.27
C GLY A 19 4.01 10.89 18.42
N GLN A 20 3.82 9.74 19.06
CA GLN A 20 3.68 8.44 18.38
C GLN A 20 2.32 8.31 17.65
N ILE A 21 1.26 8.91 18.20
CA ILE A 21 -0.07 8.88 17.58
C ILE A 21 -0.09 9.69 16.27
N VAL A 22 0.44 10.91 16.28
CA VAL A 22 0.47 11.79 15.09
C VAL A 22 1.28 11.17 13.94
N THR A 23 2.42 10.55 14.28
CA THR A 23 3.26 9.85 13.28
C THR A 23 2.61 8.58 12.74
N THR A 24 1.81 7.88 13.55
CA THR A 24 1.06 6.70 13.11
C THR A 24 -0.09 7.09 12.17
N ILE A 25 -0.85 8.13 12.50
CA ILE A 25 -1.94 8.64 11.65
C ILE A 25 -1.40 9.14 10.30
N GLY A 26 -0.29 9.88 10.31
CA GLY A 26 0.35 10.34 9.07
C GLY A 26 0.78 9.19 8.17
N ARG A 27 1.35 8.13 8.75
CA ARG A 27 1.73 6.92 8.00
C ARG A 27 0.54 6.17 7.42
N LEU A 28 -0.55 6.07 8.17
CA LEU A 28 -1.81 5.49 7.68
C LEU A 28 -2.36 6.28 6.50
N GLY A 29 -2.39 7.62 6.60
CA GLY A 29 -2.84 8.48 5.51
C GLY A 29 -2.04 8.30 4.23
N VAL A 30 -0.70 8.24 4.34
CA VAL A 30 0.16 7.99 3.18
C VAL A 30 -0.03 6.59 2.62
N ALA A 31 -0.20 5.57 3.47
CA ALA A 31 -0.46 4.20 3.02
C ALA A 31 -1.79 4.11 2.24
N LEU A 32 -2.84 4.78 2.70
CA LEU A 32 -4.14 4.83 2.02
C LEU A 32 -4.07 5.57 0.69
N LEU A 33 -3.35 6.70 0.62
CA LEU A 33 -3.09 7.38 -0.65
C LEU A 33 -2.31 6.48 -1.62
N GLY A 34 -1.28 5.80 -1.12
CA GLY A 34 -0.53 4.80 -1.88
C GLY A 34 -1.41 3.67 -2.39
N LEU A 35 -2.38 3.21 -1.59
CA LEU A 35 -3.34 2.17 -1.98
C LEU A 35 -4.21 2.60 -3.15
N ILE A 36 -4.82 3.79 -3.07
CA ILE A 36 -5.72 4.31 -4.11
C ILE A 36 -4.96 4.57 -5.41
N LEU A 37 -3.83 5.27 -5.32
CA LEU A 37 -3.02 5.61 -6.47
C LEU A 37 -2.39 4.36 -7.11
N GLY A 38 -1.90 3.44 -6.28
CA GLY A 38 -1.34 2.17 -6.72
C GLY A 38 -2.36 1.31 -7.44
N ALA A 39 -3.54 1.11 -6.85
CA ALA A 39 -4.62 0.34 -7.46
C ALA A 39 -5.09 0.96 -8.79
N GLY A 40 -5.24 2.29 -8.84
CA GLY A 40 -5.64 3.00 -10.07
C GLY A 40 -4.59 2.88 -11.19
N ALA A 41 -3.31 3.12 -10.86
CA ALA A 41 -2.22 2.99 -11.82
C ALA A 41 -2.06 1.53 -12.30
N GLY A 42 -2.12 0.58 -11.37
CA GLY A 42 -2.05 -0.85 -11.67
C GLY A 42 -3.20 -1.31 -12.57
N ALA A 43 -4.43 -0.92 -12.26
CA ALA A 43 -5.60 -1.20 -13.10
C ALA A 43 -5.44 -0.60 -14.51
N GLY A 44 -4.95 0.65 -14.60
CA GLY A 44 -4.69 1.30 -15.89
C GLY A 44 -3.66 0.55 -16.74
N VAL A 45 -2.55 0.13 -16.14
CA VAL A 45 -1.52 -0.69 -16.81
C VAL A 45 -2.09 -2.05 -17.22
N GLY A 46 -2.88 -2.69 -16.36
CA GLY A 46 -3.55 -3.95 -16.67
C GLY A 46 -4.53 -3.82 -17.83
N LEU A 47 -5.36 -2.78 -17.86
CA LEU A 47 -6.27 -2.50 -18.95
C LEU A 47 -5.53 -2.29 -20.27
N ALA A 48 -4.47 -1.47 -20.27
CA ALA A 48 -3.65 -1.25 -21.46
C ALA A 48 -2.99 -2.55 -21.95
N GLY A 49 -2.43 -3.36 -21.04
CA GLY A 49 -1.85 -4.66 -21.37
C GLY A 49 -2.87 -5.65 -21.94
N GLY A 50 -4.07 -5.67 -21.38
CA GLY A 50 -5.18 -6.49 -21.88
C GLY A 50 -5.60 -6.10 -23.29
N LEU A 51 -5.71 -4.79 -23.57
CA LEU A 51 -6.04 -4.28 -24.91
C LEU A 51 -4.96 -4.64 -25.93
N ILE A 52 -3.70 -4.38 -25.61
CA ILE A 52 -2.55 -4.75 -26.46
C ILE A 52 -2.56 -6.25 -26.75
N TYR A 53 -2.81 -7.08 -25.73
CA TYR A 53 -2.90 -8.52 -25.91
C TYR A 53 -4.02 -8.91 -26.87
N THR A 54 -5.22 -8.36 -26.72
CA THR A 54 -6.36 -8.68 -27.61
C THR A 54 -6.14 -8.22 -29.05
N GLU A 55 -5.45 -7.09 -29.26
CA GLU A 55 -5.08 -6.60 -30.60
C GLU A 55 -4.05 -7.52 -31.27
N MET A 56 -3.03 -7.94 -30.51
CA MET A 56 -2.00 -8.87 -31.00
C MET A 56 -2.57 -10.26 -31.30
N ALA A 57 -3.54 -10.70 -30.50
CA ALA A 57 -4.21 -11.98 -30.68
C ALA A 57 -5.23 -11.97 -31.83
N GLN A 58 -5.44 -10.82 -32.51
CA GLN A 58 -6.41 -10.65 -33.59
C GLN A 58 -7.84 -11.08 -33.19
N THR A 59 -8.17 -11.01 -31.89
CA THR A 59 -9.49 -11.35 -31.40
C THR A 59 -10.42 -10.16 -31.59
N SER A 60 -11.50 -10.31 -32.36
CA SER A 60 -12.44 -9.21 -32.59
C SER A 60 -13.18 -8.84 -31.28
N GLY A 61 -13.37 -7.54 -31.06
CA GLY A 61 -13.87 -6.98 -29.80
C GLY A 61 -15.35 -7.23 -29.46
N PHE A 62 -16.08 -8.03 -30.23
CA PHE A 62 -17.56 -8.13 -30.14
C PHE A 62 -18.10 -9.52 -29.75
N GLU A 63 -17.23 -10.51 -29.61
CA GLU A 63 -17.57 -11.77 -28.96
C GLU A 63 -17.10 -11.64 -27.51
N GLY A 64 -18.00 -11.70 -26.52
CA GLY A 64 -17.70 -11.37 -25.12
C GLY A 64 -16.46 -12.02 -24.48
N TYR A 65 -15.82 -12.99 -25.15
CA TYR A 65 -14.55 -13.61 -24.78
C TYR A 65 -13.36 -12.63 -24.70
N SER A 66 -13.24 -11.67 -25.63
CA SER A 66 -12.12 -10.71 -25.63
C SER A 66 -12.21 -9.72 -24.46
N GLY A 67 -13.43 -9.31 -24.10
CA GLY A 67 -13.68 -8.47 -22.93
C GLY A 67 -13.26 -9.10 -21.61
N TYR A 68 -13.48 -10.41 -21.42
CA TYR A 68 -13.05 -11.12 -20.21
C TYR A 68 -11.54 -11.07 -20.00
N VAL A 69 -10.75 -11.17 -21.08
CA VAL A 69 -9.30 -11.12 -21.00
C VAL A 69 -8.84 -9.75 -20.54
N VAL A 70 -9.40 -8.67 -21.11
CA VAL A 70 -9.07 -7.29 -20.71
C VAL A 70 -9.39 -7.05 -19.23
N VAL A 71 -10.58 -7.50 -18.78
CA VAL A 71 -10.99 -7.37 -17.37
C VAL A 71 -10.07 -8.17 -16.45
N LEU A 72 -9.65 -9.38 -16.84
CA LEU A 72 -8.71 -10.18 -16.07
C LEU A 72 -7.35 -9.48 -15.92
N TRP A 73 -6.82 -8.93 -17.01
CA TRP A 73 -5.58 -8.17 -16.99
C TRP A 73 -5.69 -6.91 -16.12
N MET A 74 -6.79 -6.17 -16.23
CA MET A 74 -7.09 -5.03 -15.36
C MET A 74 -7.15 -5.45 -13.89
N ALA A 75 -7.82 -6.55 -13.56
CA ALA A 75 -7.93 -7.06 -12.19
C ALA A 75 -6.57 -7.48 -11.63
N CYS A 76 -5.75 -8.19 -12.41
CA CYS A 76 -4.38 -8.52 -12.03
C CYS A 76 -3.54 -7.26 -11.77
N GLY A 77 -3.62 -6.28 -12.67
CA GLY A 77 -2.94 -4.99 -12.51
C GLY A 77 -3.41 -4.25 -11.26
N LEU A 78 -4.71 -4.23 -10.99
CA LEU A 78 -5.29 -3.63 -9.78
C LEU A 78 -4.75 -4.31 -8.52
N LEU A 79 -4.74 -5.65 -8.47
CA LEU A 79 -4.23 -6.40 -7.32
C LEU A 79 -2.75 -6.08 -7.07
N ILE A 80 -1.93 -6.09 -8.12
CA ILE A 80 -0.51 -5.72 -8.02
C ILE A 80 -0.37 -4.28 -7.49
N GLY A 81 -1.14 -3.35 -8.05
CA GLY A 81 -1.17 -1.95 -7.64
C GLY A 81 -1.60 -1.74 -6.19
N LEU A 82 -2.60 -2.49 -5.73
CA LEU A 82 -3.12 -2.46 -4.37
C LEU A 82 -2.05 -2.83 -3.34
N PHE A 83 -1.19 -3.81 -3.64
CA PHE A 83 -0.10 -4.23 -2.75
C PHE A 83 1.16 -3.37 -2.91
N ALA A 84 1.54 -3.04 -4.14
CA ALA A 84 2.75 -2.27 -4.42
C ALA A 84 2.62 -0.80 -3.98
N GLY A 85 1.44 -0.20 -4.16
CA GLY A 85 1.18 1.21 -3.89
C GLY A 85 1.49 1.65 -2.45
N PRO A 86 0.88 1.02 -1.42
CA PRO A 86 1.15 1.34 -0.02
C PRO A 86 2.62 1.10 0.34
N PHE A 87 3.23 0.04 -0.20
CA PHE A 87 4.62 -0.30 0.09
C PHE A 87 5.59 0.76 -0.45
N VAL A 88 5.39 1.21 -1.68
CA VAL A 88 6.19 2.27 -2.31
C VAL A 88 5.96 3.61 -1.61
N ALA A 89 4.70 3.98 -1.33
CA ALA A 89 4.35 5.22 -0.66
C ALA A 89 4.97 5.30 0.74
N LEU A 90 4.88 4.23 1.53
CA LEU A 90 5.50 4.16 2.85
C LEU A 90 7.02 4.14 2.79
N LYS A 91 7.62 3.54 1.76
CA LYS A 91 9.08 3.56 1.56
C LYS A 91 9.58 4.97 1.25
N TRP A 92 8.85 5.73 0.42
CA TRP A 92 9.18 7.12 0.10
C TRP A 92 8.95 8.06 1.27
N ALA A 93 7.88 7.90 2.05
CA ALA A 93 7.63 8.74 3.21
C ALA A 93 8.61 8.55 4.39
N ARG A 94 9.53 7.57 4.29
CA ARG A 94 10.62 7.36 5.25
C ARG A 94 11.94 8.01 4.83
N ARG A 95 12.03 8.52 3.59
CA ARG A 95 13.19 9.28 3.10
C ARG A 95 13.01 10.75 3.43
#